data_AF-A0A7R9TSK5-F1
#
_entry.id   AF-A0A7R9TSK5-F1
#
_cell.length_a   1.000
_cell.length_b   1.000
_cell.length_c   1.000
_cell.angle_alpha   90.00
_cell.angle_beta   90.00
_cell.angle_gamma   90.00
#
_symmetry.space_group_name_H-M   'P 1'
#
loop_
_entity.id
_entity.type
_entity.pdbx_description
1 polymer ?
#
loop_
_entity_poly.entity_id
_entity_poly.type
_entity_poly.pdbx_seq_one_letter_code
_entity_poly.pdbx_strand_id
1 'polypeptide(L)'
;VAGAPRALGAKSHTVAELGDTDSFGELSLLNDAPRSATVTCMTESSMLVVKRHDFDRFMKAAEQKLLSQKVKTLRGLKQFAVCDDTHCREIAQFFAEHEYAEGDIVDLDSSELVHFIIKGDARLCVRAIAGDESRP
;
A
#
# COMPACT_ATOMS: atom_id res chain seq x y z
N VAL A 1 9.53 -7.16 -28.56
CA VAL A 1 10.33 -7.86 -29.59
C VAL A 1 10.76 -9.17 -28.99
N ALA A 2 10.18 -10.29 -29.44
CA ALA A 2 10.60 -11.61 -29.00
C ALA A 2 12.03 -11.85 -29.50
N GLY A 3 12.97 -12.01 -28.57
CA GLY A 3 14.35 -12.40 -28.90
C GLY A 3 14.39 -13.89 -29.23
N ALA A 4 15.29 -14.28 -30.14
CA ALA A 4 15.57 -15.68 -30.45
C ALA A 4 15.94 -16.46 -29.16
N PRO A 5 15.60 -17.75 -29.07
CA PRO A 5 15.89 -18.55 -27.87
C PRO A 5 17.41 -18.58 -27.62
N ARG A 6 17.84 -17.90 -26.55
CA ARG A 6 19.22 -17.99 -26.06
C ARG A 6 19.31 -19.23 -25.17
N ALA A 7 20.22 -20.15 -25.50
CA ALA A 7 20.50 -21.31 -24.68
C ALA A 7 20.98 -20.88 -23.29
N LEU A 8 20.26 -21.29 -22.24
CA LEU A 8 20.64 -21.08 -20.85
C LEU A 8 21.76 -22.05 -20.48
N GLY A 9 22.99 -21.53 -20.32
CA GLY A 9 24.19 -22.28 -19.95
C GLY A 9 24.28 -22.66 -18.45
N ALA A 10 23.20 -22.55 -17.68
CA ALA A 10 23.17 -22.88 -16.25
C ALA A 10 21.97 -23.77 -15.92
N LYS A 11 22.11 -24.70 -14.95
CA LYS A 11 21.00 -25.53 -14.45
C LYS A 11 19.85 -24.61 -13.98
N SER A 12 18.73 -24.63 -14.68
CA SER A 12 17.50 -23.97 -14.26
C SER A 12 16.67 -24.91 -13.37
N HIS A 13 15.96 -24.35 -12.39
CA HIS A 13 14.94 -25.06 -11.61
C HIS A 13 13.64 -24.27 -11.69
N THR A 14 12.51 -24.97 -11.82
CA THR A 14 11.19 -24.33 -11.87
C THR A 14 10.80 -23.85 -10.47
N VAL A 15 10.42 -22.57 -10.35
CA VAL A 15 9.99 -21.95 -9.08
C VAL A 15 8.47 -21.79 -8.98
N ALA A 16 7.77 -21.68 -10.12
CA ALA A 16 6.32 -21.55 -10.21
C ALA A 16 5.85 -21.93 -11.62
N GLU A 17 4.60 -22.40 -11.72
CA GLU A 17 3.83 -22.48 -12.96
C GLU A 17 2.80 -21.36 -12.93
N LEU A 18 2.67 -20.60 -14.03
CA LEU A 18 1.82 -19.41 -14.12
C LEU A 18 0.70 -19.66 -15.12
N GLY A 19 -0.51 -19.19 -14.81
CA GLY A 19 -1.71 -19.34 -15.62
C GLY A 19 -2.42 -18.03 -15.92
N ASP A 20 -3.70 -18.14 -16.27
CA ASP A 20 -4.55 -16.98 -16.53
C ASP A 20 -4.58 -16.07 -15.30
N THR A 21 -4.59 -14.75 -15.52
CA THR A 21 -4.58 -13.69 -14.49
C THR A 21 -3.26 -13.46 -13.76
N ASP A 22 -2.26 -14.35 -13.90
CA ASP A 22 -0.95 -14.14 -13.32
C ASP A 22 -0.15 -13.06 -14.05
N SER A 23 0.71 -12.36 -13.32
CA SER A 23 1.68 -11.41 -13.85
C SER A 23 3.09 -11.80 -13.44
N PHE A 24 4.08 -11.45 -14.25
CA PHE A 24 5.48 -11.63 -13.90
C PHE A 24 6.34 -10.44 -14.33
N GLY A 25 7.41 -10.22 -13.58
CA GLY A 25 8.41 -9.22 -13.89
C GLY A 25 8.15 -7.82 -13.32
N GLU A 26 7.10 -7.66 -12.54
CA GLU A 26 6.77 -6.47 -11.76
C GLU A 26 7.81 -6.17 -10.69
N LEU A 27 8.38 -7.19 -10.01
CA LEU A 27 9.39 -7.00 -8.97
C LEU A 27 10.63 -6.21 -9.45
N SER A 28 11.08 -6.46 -10.69
CA SER A 28 12.19 -5.70 -11.26
C SER A 28 11.85 -4.22 -11.46
N LEU A 29 10.57 -3.90 -11.69
CA LEU A 29 10.11 -2.54 -11.85
C LEU A 29 9.99 -1.85 -10.49
N LEU A 30 9.39 -2.53 -9.51
CA LEU A 30 9.15 -2.02 -8.16
C LEU A 30 10.44 -1.80 -7.37
N ASN A 31 11.40 -2.73 -7.45
CA ASN A 31 12.60 -2.71 -6.62
C ASN A 31 13.86 -2.23 -7.37
N ASP A 32 13.70 -1.75 -8.61
CA ASP A 32 14.79 -1.39 -9.53
C ASP A 32 15.90 -2.46 -9.59
N ALA A 33 15.49 -3.74 -9.61
CA ALA A 33 16.39 -4.89 -9.53
C ALA A 33 16.56 -5.58 -10.89
N PRO A 34 17.71 -6.24 -11.16
CA PRO A 34 17.88 -7.07 -12.36
C PRO A 34 16.83 -8.18 -12.47
N ARG A 35 16.56 -8.64 -13.70
CA ARG A 35 15.73 -9.83 -13.93
C ARG A 35 16.42 -11.05 -13.34
N SER A 36 15.77 -11.70 -12.37
CA SER A 36 16.31 -12.85 -11.64
C SER A 36 15.79 -14.20 -12.15
N ALA A 37 14.79 -14.21 -13.03
CA ALA A 37 14.13 -15.40 -13.54
C ALA A 37 13.92 -15.33 -15.05
N THR A 38 13.77 -16.50 -15.67
CA THR A 38 13.34 -16.65 -17.07
C THR A 38 11.97 -17.30 -17.07
N VAL A 39 11.11 -16.90 -18.03
CA VAL A 39 9.80 -17.50 -18.25
C VAL A 39 9.82 -18.20 -19.61
N THR A 40 9.33 -19.44 -19.64
CA THR A 40 9.17 -20.24 -20.86
C THR A 40 7.69 -20.54 -21.02
N CYS A 41 7.10 -20.19 -22.15
CA CYS A 41 5.69 -20.56 -22.43
C CYS A 41 5.59 -22.07 -22.61
N MET A 42 4.70 -22.73 -21.86
CA MET A 42 4.45 -24.17 -21.97
C MET A 42 3.51 -24.51 -23.14
N THR A 43 2.73 -23.53 -23.60
CA THR A 43 1.82 -23.61 -24.75
C THR A 43 1.94 -22.34 -25.59
N GLU A 44 1.18 -22.26 -26.70
CA GLU A 44 0.95 -20.97 -27.36
C GLU A 44 0.29 -20.00 -26.37
N SER A 45 0.76 -18.76 -26.33
CA SER A 45 0.32 -17.77 -25.34
C SER A 45 0.29 -16.36 -25.93
N SER A 46 -0.68 -15.56 -25.46
CA SER A 46 -0.77 -14.12 -25.74
C SER A 46 -0.70 -13.35 -24.44
N MET A 47 0.07 -12.27 -24.40
CA MET A 47 0.35 -11.52 -23.17
C MET A 47 0.23 -10.01 -23.40
N LEU A 48 -0.30 -9.30 -22.41
CA LEU A 48 -0.19 -7.84 -22.36
C LEU A 48 1.18 -7.46 -21.82
N VAL A 49 1.84 -6.50 -22.48
CA VAL A 49 3.18 -6.06 -22.11
C VAL A 49 3.19 -4.55 -21.93
N VAL A 50 3.71 -4.09 -20.79
CA VAL A 50 3.91 -2.67 -20.48
C VAL A 50 5.41 -2.37 -20.39
N LYS A 51 5.85 -1.23 -20.93
CA LYS A 51 7.25 -0.79 -20.80
C LYS A 51 7.47 -0.18 -19.42
N ARG A 52 8.71 -0.23 -18.90
CA ARG A 52 9.09 0.40 -17.62
C ARG A 52 8.59 1.84 -17.51
N HIS A 53 8.87 2.69 -18.51
CA HIS A 53 8.44 4.10 -18.47
C HIS A 53 6.91 4.27 -18.34
N ASP A 54 6.13 3.44 -19.04
CA ASP A 54 4.67 3.51 -18.98
C ASP A 54 4.13 2.97 -17.65
N PHE A 55 4.77 1.92 -17.10
CA PHE A 55 4.47 1.38 -15.76
C PHE A 55 4.79 2.41 -14.66
N ASP A 56 5.97 3.02 -14.70
CA ASP A 56 6.38 4.05 -13.74
C ASP A 56 5.44 5.26 -13.79
N ARG A 57 5.01 5.67 -15.00
CA ARG A 57 4.02 6.74 -15.18
C ARG A 57 2.67 6.36 -14.57
N PHE A 58 2.23 5.12 -14.77
CA PHE A 58 0.99 4.61 -14.19
C PHE A 58 1.05 4.59 -12.66
N MET A 59 2.14 4.07 -12.07
CA MET A 59 2.33 4.02 -10.62
C MET A 59 2.37 5.42 -10.01
N LYS A 60 3.15 6.35 -10.60
CA LYS A 60 3.19 7.75 -10.14
C LYS A 60 1.83 8.43 -10.20
N ALA A 61 1.05 8.20 -11.24
CA ALA A 61 -0.29 8.76 -11.36
C ALA A 61 -1.24 8.21 -10.28
N ALA A 62 -1.15 6.91 -9.98
CA ALA A 62 -1.92 6.28 -8.92
C ALA A 62 -1.53 6.83 -7.53
N GLU A 63 -0.23 6.94 -7.24
CA GLU A 63 0.30 7.52 -6.00
C GLU A 63 -0.12 8.99 -5.83
N GLN A 64 0.00 9.81 -6.89
CA GLN A 64 -0.43 11.21 -6.86
C GLN A 64 -1.93 11.35 -6.60
N LYS A 65 -2.75 10.46 -7.18
CA LYS A 65 -4.19 10.43 -6.95
C LYS A 65 -4.49 10.08 -5.49
N LEU A 66 -3.83 9.05 -4.95
CA LEU A 66 -3.99 8.65 -3.54
C LEU A 66 -3.56 9.77 -2.59
N LEU A 67 -2.40 10.38 -2.82
CA LEU A 67 -1.92 11.52 -2.04
C LEU A 67 -2.91 12.69 -2.08
N SER A 68 -3.44 13.00 -3.26
CA SER A 68 -4.44 14.05 -3.42
C SER A 68 -5.74 13.75 -2.66
N GLN A 69 -6.14 12.47 -2.57
CA GLN A 69 -7.28 12.05 -1.75
C GLN A 69 -6.98 12.21 -0.26
N LYS A 70 -5.83 11.74 0.22
CA LYS A 70 -5.39 11.92 1.61
C LYS A 70 -5.38 13.39 2.03
N VAL A 71 -4.82 14.27 1.20
CA VAL A 71 -4.82 15.73 1.45
C VAL A 71 -6.24 16.28 1.60
N LYS A 72 -7.17 15.88 0.72
CA LYS A 72 -8.57 16.31 0.83
C LYS A 72 -9.22 15.82 2.11
N THR A 73 -8.99 14.57 2.50
CA THR A 73 -9.50 14.00 3.75
C THR A 73 -8.96 14.76 4.97
N LEU A 74 -7.65 15.00 5.03
CA LEU A 74 -7.02 15.74 6.12
C LEU A 74 -7.59 17.14 6.28
N ARG A 75 -7.84 17.87 5.19
CA ARG A 75 -8.46 19.20 5.24
C ARG A 75 -9.88 19.19 5.81
N GLY A 76 -10.58 18.06 5.73
CA GLY A 76 -11.89 17.89 6.35
C GLY A 76 -11.84 17.71 7.87
N LEU A 77 -10.67 17.34 8.42
CA LEU A 77 -10.48 17.17 9.85
C LEU A 77 -10.22 18.53 10.51
N LYS A 78 -10.96 18.81 11.59
CA LYS A 78 -10.90 20.09 12.30
C LYS A 78 -9.48 20.42 12.80
N GLN A 79 -8.70 19.41 13.17
CA GLN A 79 -7.33 19.54 13.67
C GLN A 79 -6.36 20.05 12.61
N PHE A 80 -6.64 19.82 11.32
CA PHE A 80 -5.79 20.24 10.20
C PHE A 80 -6.40 21.40 9.40
N ALA A 81 -7.49 22.00 9.88
CA ALA A 81 -8.16 23.11 9.18
C ALA A 81 -7.26 24.35 8.99
N VAL A 82 -6.25 24.51 9.84
CA VAL A 82 -5.26 25.61 9.78
C VAL A 82 -4.03 25.28 8.92
N CYS A 83 -3.86 24.03 8.51
CA CYS A 83 -2.72 23.61 7.69
C CYS A 83 -2.94 24.04 6.24
N ASP A 84 -1.90 24.61 5.62
CA ASP A 84 -1.90 24.86 4.18
C ASP A 84 -1.68 23.57 3.37
N ASP A 85 -1.78 23.68 2.05
CA ASP A 85 -1.62 22.55 1.13
C ASP A 85 -0.23 21.89 1.20
N THR A 86 0.80 22.64 1.55
CA THR A 86 2.17 22.13 1.65
C THR A 86 2.31 21.24 2.87
N HIS A 87 1.90 21.73 4.04
CA HIS A 87 1.91 20.95 5.28
C HIS A 87 0.96 19.76 5.21
N CYS A 88 -0.22 19.91 4.59
CA CYS A 88 -1.14 18.79 4.37
C CYS A 88 -0.52 17.70 3.49
N ARG A 89 0.23 18.06 2.43
CA ARG A 89 0.94 17.07 1.60
C ARG A 89 2.08 16.39 2.32
N GLU A 90 2.81 17.13 3.15
CA GLU A 90 3.91 16.59 3.94
C GLU A 90 3.37 15.54 4.91
N ILE A 91 2.36 15.91 5.70
CA ILE A 91 1.82 14.99 6.71
C ILE A 91 1.04 13.82 6.08
N ALA A 92 0.36 14.03 4.95
CA ALA A 92 -0.36 12.98 4.21
C ALA A 92 0.51 11.77 3.83
N GLN A 93 1.82 11.97 3.68
CA GLN A 93 2.74 10.88 3.35
C GLN A 93 2.93 9.88 4.50
N PHE A 94 2.76 10.31 5.75
CA PHE A 94 2.94 9.46 6.93
C PHE A 94 1.67 8.70 7.33
N PHE A 95 0.51 9.11 6.83
CA PHE A 95 -0.75 8.45 7.19
C PHE A 95 -0.91 7.09 6.50
N ALA A 96 -1.19 6.07 7.30
CA ALA A 96 -1.71 4.79 6.85
C ALA A 96 -3.20 4.69 7.21
N GLU A 97 -4.04 4.39 6.21
CA GLU A 97 -5.47 4.19 6.41
C GLU A 97 -5.72 2.74 6.82
N HIS A 98 -6.51 2.54 7.86
CA HIS A 98 -6.92 1.23 8.35
C HIS A 98 -8.44 1.19 8.43
N GLU A 99 -9.02 0.08 7.97
CA GLU A 99 -10.44 -0.19 8.07
C GLU A 99 -10.71 -1.10 9.26
N TYR A 100 -11.77 -0.81 10.01
CA TYR A 100 -12.22 -1.57 11.17
C TYR A 100 -13.66 -2.00 10.96
N ALA A 101 -13.98 -3.24 11.33
CA ALA A 101 -15.34 -3.76 11.35
C ALA A 101 -16.11 -3.29 12.61
N GLU A 102 -17.43 -3.42 12.59
CA GLU A 102 -18.25 -3.15 13.77
C GLU A 102 -17.86 -4.09 14.91
N GLY A 103 -17.53 -3.51 16.08
CA GLY A 103 -17.12 -4.25 17.27
C GLY A 103 -15.61 -4.46 17.41
N ASP A 104 -14.80 -4.09 16.41
CA ASP A 104 -13.35 -4.13 16.53
C ASP A 104 -12.86 -3.20 17.65
N ILE A 105 -11.87 -3.67 18.39
CA ILE A 105 -11.21 -2.89 19.43
C ILE A 105 -9.89 -2.37 18.87
N VAL A 106 -9.75 -1.04 18.82
CA VAL A 106 -8.49 -0.39 18.50
C VAL A 106 -7.62 -0.38 19.76
N ASP A 107 -6.50 -1.09 19.71
CA ASP A 107 -5.52 -1.07 20.79
C ASP A 107 -4.78 0.28 20.81
N LEU A 108 -4.87 0.99 21.93
CA LEU A 108 -4.25 2.29 22.15
C LEU A 108 -3.01 2.21 23.05
N ASP A 109 -2.55 1.00 23.40
CA ASP A 109 -1.43 0.81 24.33
C ASP A 109 -0.07 1.24 23.73
N SER A 110 -0.01 1.48 22.41
CA SER A 110 1.12 2.18 21.79
C SER A 110 0.92 3.69 21.88
N SER A 111 1.69 4.35 22.75
CA SER A 111 1.74 5.82 22.85
C SER A 111 2.34 6.50 21.61
N GLU A 112 2.72 5.75 20.59
CA GLU A 112 3.39 6.24 19.38
C GLU A 112 2.41 6.63 18.26
N LEU A 113 1.12 6.29 18.40
CA LEU A 113 0.13 6.47 17.35
C LEU A 113 -1.00 7.42 17.75
N VAL A 114 -1.42 8.25 16.80
CA VAL A 114 -2.64 9.06 16.90
C VAL A 114 -3.62 8.60 15.84
N HIS A 115 -4.85 8.31 16.26
CA HIS A 115 -5.92 7.83 15.39
C HIS A 115 -6.86 8.97 15.04
N PHE A 116 -7.20 9.10 13.76
CA PHE A 116 -8.14 10.09 13.26
C PHE A 116 -9.32 9.36 12.60
N ILE A 117 -10.53 9.58 13.12
CA ILE A 117 -11.73 9.00 12.54
C ILE A 117 -12.11 9.82 11.30
N ILE A 118 -11.97 9.21 10.13
CA ILE A 118 -12.34 9.80 8.84
C ILE A 118 -13.74 9.37 8.38
N LYS A 119 -14.25 8.26 8.91
CA LYS A 119 -15.57 7.69 8.62
C LYS A 119 -16.03 6.82 9.78
N GLY A 120 -17.34 6.85 10.06
CA GLY A 120 -17.97 6.05 11.12
C GLY A 120 -17.90 6.73 12.48
N ASP A 121 -18.38 6.02 13.49
CA ASP A 121 -18.44 6.46 14.88
C ASP A 121 -17.75 5.42 15.76
N ALA A 122 -16.96 5.86 16.74
CA ALA A 122 -16.28 4.99 17.68
C ALA A 122 -16.62 5.38 19.12
N ARG A 123 -16.69 4.38 20.00
CA ARG A 123 -16.86 4.60 21.45
C ARG A 123 -15.50 4.54 22.13
N LEU A 124 -15.08 5.65 22.73
CA LEU A 124 -13.90 5.70 23.59
C LEU A 124 -14.28 5.22 24.99
N CYS A 125 -13.65 4.15 25.47
CA CYS A 125 -13.87 3.59 26.79
C CYS A 125 -12.58 3.71 27.62
N VAL A 126 -12.66 4.28 28.82
CA VAL A 126 -11.56 4.26 29.79
C VAL A 126 -11.83 3.12 30.76
N ARG A 127 -10.84 2.25 30.99
CA ARG A 127 -10.92 1.27 32.08
C ARG A 127 -10.74 2.01 33.40
N ALA A 128 -11.73 1.90 34.29
CA ALA A 128 -11.54 2.34 35.66
C ALA A 128 -10.38 1.55 36.26
N ILE A 129 -9.37 2.25 36.77
CA ILE A 129 -8.35 1.63 37.59
C ILE A 129 -9.07 1.23 38.88
N ALA A 130 -9.13 -0.07 39.18
CA ALA A 130 -9.69 -0.54 40.44
C ALA A 130 -8.87 0.09 41.58
N GLY A 131 -9.43 1.10 42.26
CA GLY A 131 -8.72 1.80 43.34
C GLY A 131 -9.24 3.17 43.73
N ASP A 132 -10.01 3.90 42.92
CA ASP A 132 -10.49 5.24 43.28
C ASP A 132 -11.89 5.22 43.93
N GLU A 133 -12.10 4.29 44.86
CA GLU A 133 -13.10 4.44 45.92
C GLU A 133 -12.43 5.10 47.13
N SER A 134 -11.94 6.34 46.99
CA SER A 134 -11.73 7.20 48.17
C SER A 134 -11.34 8.63 47.79
N ARG A 135 -12.32 9.54 47.73
CA ARG A 135 -12.58 10.50 48.84
C ARG A 135 -13.80 11.41 48.58
N PRO A 136 -14.29 12.10 49.63
CA PRO A 136 -15.68 12.15 50.06
C PRO A 136 -16.59 13.14 49.30
#